data_AF-A0AAN0K1Z5-F1
#
_entry.id   AF-A0AAN0K1Z5-F1
#
_cell.length_a   1.000
_cell.length_b   1.000
_cell.length_c   1.000
_cell.angle_alpha   90.00
_cell.angle_beta   90.00
_cell.angle_gamma   90.00
#
_symmetry.space_group_name_H-M   'P 1'
#
loop_
_entity.id
_entity.type
_entity.pdbx_description
1 polymer ?
#
loop_
_entity_poly.entity_id
_entity_poly.type
_entity_poly.pdbx_seq_one_letter_code
_entity_poly.pdbx_strand_id
1 'polypeptide(L)'
;MFSFLMSQWRPDPPKPDPEALDMAVIQAECQGNSNTHHQPQNDVPVAMHYRACQWMYRENVGVFGSHIHGLGLFCLQEIDSGDMVIEYAGTVIRSTLTDYQERFYESKGIGCYMFRIDSDEVVDVTIMSGNMVRFINHSCEPNCYSKVVAVDGQKIMIFALET
;
A
#
# COMPACT_ATOMS: atom_id res chain seq x y z
N MET A 1 4.51 3.13 -13.13
CA MET A 1 5.60 4.11 -13.34
C MET A 1 5.92 4.79 -12.01
N PHE A 2 6.88 4.29 -11.23
CA PHE A 2 7.50 5.03 -10.13
C PHE A 2 9.01 4.78 -10.18
N SER A 3 9.71 5.77 -10.71
CA SER A 3 11.13 5.74 -11.11
C SER A 3 12.11 5.92 -9.93
N PHE A 4 11.80 5.39 -8.74
CA PHE A 4 12.64 5.61 -7.55
C PHE A 4 13.59 4.45 -7.19
N LEU A 5 13.52 3.31 -7.88
CA LEU A 5 14.45 2.19 -7.66
C LEU A 5 15.38 1.95 -8.86
N MET A 6 16.03 3.00 -9.34
CA MET A 6 17.13 2.89 -10.29
C MET A 6 18.47 3.04 -9.55
N SER A 7 18.78 2.07 -8.69
CA SER A 7 20.17 1.75 -8.34
C SER A 7 20.61 0.63 -9.25
N GLN A 8 21.67 0.85 -10.04
CA GLN A 8 22.15 -0.04 -11.11
C GLN A 8 22.81 -1.35 -10.62
N TRP A 9 22.48 -1.82 -9.41
CA TRP A 9 23.23 -2.88 -8.71
C TRP A 9 22.35 -3.96 -8.03
N ARG A 10 21.08 -4.12 -8.41
CA ARG A 10 20.28 -5.29 -7.98
C ARG A 10 20.03 -6.23 -9.15
N PRO A 11 20.48 -7.51 -9.10
CA PRO A 11 20.06 -8.51 -10.08
C PRO A 11 18.58 -8.91 -9.86
N ASP A 12 17.86 -9.12 -10.96
CA ASP A 12 16.45 -9.52 -10.94
C ASP A 12 16.24 -10.91 -10.32
N PRO A 13 15.13 -11.15 -9.59
CA PRO A 13 14.81 -12.47 -9.06
C PRO A 13 14.39 -13.45 -10.17
N PRO A 14 14.60 -14.77 -9.98
CA PRO A 14 14.20 -15.79 -10.95
C PRO A 14 12.67 -15.89 -11.04
N LYS A 15 12.17 -16.12 -12.26
CA LYS A 15 10.73 -16.24 -12.55
C LYS A 15 10.14 -17.52 -11.94
N PRO A 16 8.92 -17.48 -11.38
CA PRO A 16 8.26 -18.65 -10.82
C PRO A 16 7.81 -19.65 -11.89
N ASP A 17 7.70 -20.91 -11.48
CA ASP A 17 7.40 -22.10 -12.30
C ASP A 17 5.92 -22.13 -12.77
N PRO A 18 5.65 -22.32 -14.08
CA PRO A 18 4.29 -22.34 -14.65
C PRO A 18 3.32 -23.38 -14.07
N GLU A 19 3.81 -24.51 -13.54
CA GLU A 19 2.94 -25.60 -13.08
C GLU A 19 2.26 -25.34 -11.73
N ALA A 20 2.77 -24.39 -10.93
CA ALA A 20 2.19 -24.04 -9.64
C ALA A 20 0.92 -23.18 -9.74
N LEU A 21 0.64 -22.58 -10.91
CA LEU A 21 -0.50 -21.69 -11.13
C LEU A 21 -1.81 -22.46 -11.39
N ASP A 22 -1.73 -23.64 -12.01
CA ASP A 22 -2.90 -24.33 -12.59
C ASP A 22 -3.76 -25.06 -11.54
N MET A 23 -3.17 -25.42 -10.39
CA MET A 23 -3.89 -26.11 -9.31
C MET A 23 -4.68 -25.19 -8.39
N ALA A 24 -4.35 -23.88 -8.35
CA ALA A 24 -5.07 -22.91 -7.53
C ALA A 24 -6.39 -22.46 -8.19
N VAL A 25 -6.46 -22.47 -9.53
CA VAL A 25 -7.62 -21.96 -10.29
C VAL A 25 -8.84 -22.88 -10.18
N ILE A 26 -8.64 -24.21 -10.11
CA ILE A 26 -9.73 -25.19 -10.21
C ILE A 26 -10.53 -25.33 -8.90
N GLN A 27 -9.99 -24.94 -7.74
CA GLN A 27 -10.71 -25.06 -6.46
C GLN A 27 -11.67 -23.89 -6.15
N ALA A 28 -11.53 -22.75 -6.84
CA ALA A 28 -12.32 -21.56 -6.55
C ALA A 28 -13.71 -21.55 -7.24
N GLU A 29 -13.92 -22.31 -8.31
CA GLU A 29 -15.13 -22.19 -9.15
C GLU A 29 -16.39 -22.91 -8.64
N CYS A 30 -16.33 -23.66 -7.53
CA CYS A 30 -17.40 -24.62 -7.19
C CYS A 30 -18.34 -24.28 -6.03
N GLN A 31 -18.30 -23.10 -5.40
CA GLN A 31 -19.24 -22.82 -4.29
C GLN A 31 -19.78 -21.37 -4.28
N GLY A 32 -21.07 -21.24 -4.59
CA GLY A 32 -21.91 -20.21 -3.95
C GLY A 32 -22.57 -19.18 -4.86
N ASN A 33 -23.56 -19.63 -5.64
CA ASN A 33 -24.55 -18.76 -6.28
C ASN A 33 -25.46 -18.12 -5.22
N SER A 34 -25.46 -16.80 -5.08
CA SER A 34 -26.61 -16.06 -4.58
C SER A 34 -26.74 -14.71 -5.28
N ASN A 35 -27.89 -14.55 -5.92
CA ASN A 35 -28.34 -13.33 -6.59
C ASN A 35 -28.31 -12.12 -5.64
N THR A 36 -27.46 -11.14 -5.95
CA THR A 36 -27.78 -9.73 -5.74
C THR A 36 -27.38 -8.99 -7.02
N HIS A 37 -28.35 -8.27 -7.60
CA HIS A 37 -28.08 -7.27 -8.62
C HIS A 37 -27.01 -6.31 -8.09
N HIS A 38 -25.75 -6.45 -8.52
CA HIS A 38 -24.67 -5.53 -8.17
C HIS A 38 -24.90 -4.22 -8.92
N GLN A 39 -25.47 -3.24 -8.22
CA GLN A 39 -25.41 -1.83 -8.61
C GLN A 39 -23.99 -1.29 -8.39
N PRO A 40 -23.56 -0.29 -9.17
CA PRO A 40 -22.15 0.04 -9.33
C PRO A 40 -21.57 0.61 -8.03
N GLN A 41 -20.39 0.12 -7.61
CA GLN A 41 -19.58 0.61 -6.49
C GLN A 41 -19.11 2.09 -6.64
N ASN A 42 -19.72 2.88 -7.53
CA ASN A 42 -19.30 4.25 -7.90
C ASN A 42 -20.15 5.38 -7.30
N ASP A 43 -21.21 5.10 -6.53
CA ASP A 43 -22.15 6.14 -6.07
C ASP A 43 -21.89 6.67 -4.65
N VAL A 44 -20.93 6.09 -3.92
CA VAL A 44 -20.62 6.50 -2.54
C VAL A 44 -19.50 7.54 -2.54
N PRO A 45 -19.63 8.67 -1.83
CA PRO A 45 -18.59 9.70 -1.79
C PRO A 45 -17.26 9.15 -1.25
N VAL A 46 -16.14 9.59 -1.83
CA VAL A 46 -14.77 9.20 -1.42
C VAL A 46 -14.54 9.36 0.10
N ALA A 47 -15.13 10.38 0.72
CA ALA A 47 -15.04 10.59 2.16
C ALA A 47 -15.70 9.47 3.00
N MET A 48 -16.74 8.81 2.48
CA MET A 48 -17.36 7.66 3.15
C MET A 48 -16.47 6.42 3.05
N HIS A 49 -15.90 6.14 1.87
CA HIS A 49 -14.91 5.07 1.71
C HIS A 49 -13.69 5.29 2.62
N TYR A 50 -13.22 6.54 2.71
CA TYR A 50 -12.13 6.90 3.62
C TYR A 50 -12.47 6.60 5.08
N ARG A 51 -13.65 7.00 5.55
CA ARG A 51 -14.10 6.72 6.94
C ARG A 51 -14.20 5.21 7.21
N ALA A 52 -14.74 4.45 6.25
CA ALA A 52 -14.82 3.00 6.37
C ALA A 52 -13.41 2.37 6.46
N CYS A 53 -12.49 2.77 5.58
CA CYS A 53 -11.10 2.33 5.59
C CYS A 53 -10.42 2.61 6.94
N GLN A 54 -10.59 3.82 7.51
CA GLN A 54 -10.03 4.18 8.82
C GLN A 54 -10.50 3.29 9.97
N TRP A 55 -11.73 2.76 9.89
CA TRP A 55 -12.23 1.82 10.91
C TRP A 55 -11.75 0.39 10.67
N MET A 56 -11.69 -0.06 9.42
CA MET A 56 -11.48 -1.48 9.09
C MET A 56 -10.00 -1.85 8.86
N TYR A 57 -9.11 -0.89 8.57
CA TYR A 57 -7.74 -1.24 8.13
C TYR A 57 -6.98 -2.10 9.16
N ARG A 58 -7.23 -1.94 10.46
CA ARG A 58 -6.58 -2.75 11.50
C ARG A 58 -7.02 -4.22 11.51
N GLU A 59 -8.19 -4.51 10.97
CA GLU A 59 -8.75 -5.85 10.84
C GLU A 59 -8.42 -6.44 9.47
N ASN A 60 -8.28 -5.59 8.45
CA ASN A 60 -8.06 -6.02 7.06
C ASN A 60 -6.59 -6.24 6.71
N VAL A 61 -5.64 -5.60 7.41
CA VAL A 61 -4.20 -5.77 7.15
C VAL A 61 -3.40 -6.14 8.39
N GLY A 62 -2.34 -6.91 8.17
CA GLY A 62 -1.42 -7.43 9.19
C GLY A 62 0.04 -7.28 8.74
N VAL A 63 0.97 -7.22 9.71
CA VAL A 63 2.41 -7.20 9.42
C VAL A 63 3.00 -8.55 9.78
N PHE A 64 3.64 -9.20 8.81
CA PHE A 64 4.25 -10.53 8.95
C PHE A 64 5.63 -10.58 8.29
N GLY A 65 6.37 -11.67 8.51
CA GLY A 65 7.62 -11.92 7.80
C GLY A 65 7.40 -12.00 6.30
N SER A 66 8.16 -11.22 5.53
CA SER A 66 8.07 -11.19 4.06
C SER A 66 9.28 -11.84 3.41
N HIS A 67 9.03 -12.55 2.32
CA HIS A 67 10.08 -13.21 1.52
C HIS A 67 10.88 -12.19 0.69
N ILE A 68 10.33 -10.99 0.47
CA ILE A 68 10.99 -9.90 -0.27
C ILE A 68 12.02 -9.22 0.63
N HIS A 69 11.58 -8.75 1.80
CA HIS A 69 12.45 -8.04 2.74
C HIS A 69 11.83 -8.01 4.13
N GLY A 70 12.54 -8.55 5.13
CA GLY A 70 12.22 -8.42 6.55
C GLY A 70 10.75 -8.66 6.89
N LEU A 71 10.02 -7.57 7.15
CA LEU A 71 8.58 -7.56 7.38
C LEU A 71 7.84 -6.97 6.19
N GLY A 72 6.65 -7.49 5.91
CA GLY A 72 5.75 -7.00 4.86
C GLY A 72 4.34 -6.77 5.41
N LEU A 73 3.57 -5.94 4.70
CA LEU A 73 2.14 -5.77 4.91
C LEU A 73 1.37 -6.80 4.09
N PHE A 74 0.45 -7.52 4.73
CA PHE A 74 -0.38 -8.54 4.10
C PHE A 74 -1.86 -8.29 4.42
N CYS A 75 -2.74 -8.68 3.50
CA CYS A 75 -4.18 -8.66 3.73
C CYS A 75 -4.59 -9.86 4.59
N LEU A 76 -5.43 -9.63 5.59
CA LEU A 76 -6.04 -10.66 6.45
C LEU A 76 -7.41 -11.11 5.94
N GLN A 77 -8.01 -10.31 5.06
CA GLN A 77 -9.29 -10.53 4.41
C GLN A 77 -9.14 -10.24 2.92
N GLU A 78 -10.05 -10.78 2.12
CA GLU A 78 -10.16 -10.43 0.71
C GLU A 78 -10.57 -8.96 0.58
N ILE A 79 -9.93 -8.24 -0.35
CA ILE A 79 -10.20 -6.84 -0.64
C ILE A 79 -10.54 -6.75 -2.12
N ASP A 80 -11.69 -6.18 -2.42
CA ASP A 80 -12.15 -6.03 -3.80
C ASP A 80 -11.28 -5.05 -4.58
N SER A 81 -11.15 -5.28 -5.90
CA SER A 81 -10.47 -4.35 -6.80
C SER A 81 -11.09 -2.95 -6.68
N GLY A 82 -10.23 -1.93 -6.55
CA GLY A 82 -10.66 -0.55 -6.43
C GLY A 82 -10.95 -0.07 -5.00
N ASP A 83 -10.96 -0.95 -4.00
CA ASP A 83 -11.18 -0.56 -2.61
C ASP A 83 -9.93 0.05 -1.93
N MET A 84 -10.19 0.91 -0.95
CA MET A 84 -9.15 1.54 -0.12
C MET A 84 -8.62 0.55 0.93
N VAL A 85 -7.33 0.24 0.84
CA VAL A 85 -6.64 -0.69 1.74
C VAL A 85 -6.21 0.01 3.02
N ILE A 86 -5.37 1.04 2.89
CA ILE A 86 -4.78 1.77 4.02
C ILE A 86 -4.34 3.18 3.60
N GLU A 87 -4.40 4.13 4.54
CA GLU A 87 -3.80 5.46 4.37
C GLU A 87 -2.29 5.40 4.67
N TYR A 88 -1.49 6.08 3.85
CA TYR A 88 -0.12 6.41 4.21
C TYR A 88 -0.11 7.57 5.21
N ALA A 89 -0.61 7.30 6.42
CA ALA A 89 -0.87 8.32 7.43
C ALA A 89 0.42 8.77 8.12
N GLY A 90 0.83 10.02 7.89
CA GLY A 90 2.09 10.57 8.40
C GLY A 90 2.04 12.04 8.76
N THR A 91 3.19 12.57 9.15
CA THR A 91 3.37 14.02 9.30
C THR A 91 3.65 14.62 7.92
N VAL A 92 2.83 15.57 7.48
CA VAL A 92 3.10 16.32 6.25
C VAL A 92 4.20 17.35 6.52
N ILE A 93 5.28 17.27 5.76
CA ILE A 93 6.42 18.20 5.81
C ILE A 93 6.65 18.81 4.43
N ARG A 94 7.30 19.97 4.40
CA ARG A 94 7.70 20.59 3.13
C ARG A 94 8.83 19.80 2.47
N SER A 95 8.81 19.69 1.14
CA SER A 95 9.85 18.99 0.38
C SER A 95 11.24 19.59 0.58
N THR A 96 11.36 20.87 0.95
CA THR A 96 12.66 21.49 1.25
C THR A 96 13.30 20.99 2.55
N LEU A 97 12.52 20.34 3.43
CA LEU A 97 12.99 19.83 4.72
C LEU A 97 13.41 18.35 4.65
N THR A 98 13.14 17.65 3.55
CA THR A 98 13.40 16.20 3.44
C THR A 98 14.87 15.87 3.63
N ASP A 99 15.77 16.62 2.98
CA ASP A 99 17.21 16.36 3.04
C ASP A 99 17.78 16.55 4.46
N TYR A 100 17.24 17.53 5.18
CA TYR A 100 17.61 17.76 6.58
C TYR A 100 17.13 16.59 7.47
N GLN A 101 15.89 16.16 7.29
CA GLN A 101 15.29 15.07 8.05
C GLN A 101 15.97 13.73 7.75
N GLU A 102 16.29 13.43 6.50
CA GLU A 102 17.01 12.23 6.09
C GLU A 102 18.38 12.14 6.78
N ARG A 103 19.18 13.21 6.73
CA ARG A 103 20.48 13.27 7.43
C ARG A 103 20.33 13.15 8.94
N PHE A 104 19.28 13.74 9.50
CA PHE A 104 18.99 13.61 10.93
C PHE A 104 18.69 12.16 11.29
N TYR A 105 17.84 11.46 10.54
CA TYR A 105 17.51 10.06 10.76
C TYR A 105 18.72 9.13 10.56
N GLU A 106 19.53 9.38 9.52
CA GLU A 106 20.77 8.65 9.26
C GLU A 106 21.75 8.79 10.44
N SER A 107 21.92 10.00 10.99
CA SER A 107 22.77 10.24 12.15
C SER A 107 22.33 9.50 13.42
N LYS A 108 21.05 9.09 13.48
CA LYS A 108 20.46 8.32 14.56
C LYS A 108 20.37 6.82 14.24
N GLY A 109 20.76 6.40 13.02
CA GLY A 109 20.60 5.02 12.56
C GLY A 109 19.13 4.60 12.40
N ILE A 110 18.23 5.56 12.15
CA ILE A 110 16.80 5.31 11.96
C ILE A 110 16.52 5.26 10.44
N GLY A 111 15.78 4.26 9.99
CA GLY A 111 15.37 4.16 8.59
C GLY A 111 14.42 5.30 8.20
N CYS A 112 14.59 5.87 7.02
CA CYS A 112 13.76 6.95 6.50
C CYS A 112 12.55 6.39 5.73
N TYR A 113 11.35 6.85 6.07
CA TYR A 113 10.10 6.45 5.43
C TYR A 113 9.30 7.70 5.04
N MET A 114 9.47 8.12 3.79
CA MET A 114 8.83 9.31 3.22
C MET A 114 8.10 8.98 1.92
N PHE A 115 6.94 9.59 1.71
CA PHE A 115 6.15 9.48 0.48
C PHE A 115 5.77 10.87 -0.01
N ARG A 116 6.21 11.23 -1.21
CA ARG A 116 5.91 12.52 -1.84
C ARG A 116 4.46 12.63 -2.29
N ILE A 117 3.75 13.69 -1.88
CA ILE A 117 2.40 14.01 -2.35
C ILE A 117 2.49 14.79 -3.66
N ASP A 118 3.21 15.91 -3.63
CA ASP A 118 3.41 16.83 -4.76
C ASP A 118 4.85 17.42 -4.75
N SER A 119 5.09 18.54 -5.44
CA SER A 119 6.41 19.18 -5.47
C SER A 119 6.85 19.81 -4.14
N ASP A 120 5.89 20.18 -3.31
CA ASP A 120 6.10 21.02 -2.13
C ASP A 120 5.84 20.26 -0.83
N GLU A 121 5.09 19.17 -0.86
CA GLU A 121 4.62 18.40 0.29
C GLU A 121 5.03 16.92 0.21
N VAL A 122 5.47 16.40 1.36
CA VAL A 122 5.91 15.02 1.56
C VAL A 122 5.35 14.50 2.88
N VAL A 123 4.84 13.28 2.89
CA VAL A 123 4.41 12.59 4.10
C VAL A 123 5.58 11.83 4.70
N ASP A 124 5.94 12.14 5.94
CA ASP A 124 6.96 11.45 6.73
C ASP A 124 6.29 10.57 7.81
N VAL A 125 6.54 9.26 7.76
CA VAL A 125 6.05 8.27 8.74
C VAL A 125 7.18 7.70 9.61
N THR A 126 8.40 8.23 9.50
CA THR A 126 9.62 7.69 10.10
C THR A 126 9.52 7.51 11.62
N ILE A 127 8.96 8.49 12.33
CA ILE A 127 8.88 8.50 13.81
C ILE A 127 7.58 7.85 14.31
N MET A 128 6.60 7.58 13.44
CA MET A 128 5.28 7.09 13.84
C MET A 128 5.30 5.59 14.17
N SER A 129 5.67 5.27 15.40
CA SER A 129 5.63 3.91 15.93
C SER A 129 4.21 3.33 15.84
N GLY A 130 4.10 2.10 15.32
CA GLY A 130 2.83 1.40 15.15
C GLY A 130 2.10 1.69 13.84
N ASN A 131 2.63 2.55 12.96
CA ASN A 131 2.09 2.63 11.60
C ASN A 131 2.57 1.44 10.76
N MET A 132 1.61 0.64 10.29
CA MET A 132 1.83 -0.58 9.51
C MET A 132 2.24 -0.27 8.06
N VAL A 133 1.93 0.93 7.57
CA VAL A 133 2.15 1.31 6.17
C VAL A 133 3.62 1.32 5.76
N ARG A 134 4.54 1.50 6.71
CA ARG A 134 6.00 1.47 6.47
C ARG A 134 6.51 0.11 6.00
N PHE A 135 5.71 -0.94 6.16
CA PHE A 135 6.04 -2.31 5.78
C PHE A 135 5.47 -2.69 4.40
N ILE A 136 4.87 -1.75 3.67
CA ILE A 136 4.51 -1.99 2.26
C ILE A 136 5.81 -2.12 1.47
N ASN A 137 6.02 -3.30 0.90
CA ASN A 137 7.20 -3.59 0.09
C ASN A 137 7.03 -3.08 -1.35
N HIS A 138 8.16 -2.87 -2.00
CA HIS A 138 8.20 -2.65 -3.44
C HIS A 138 8.13 -3.99 -4.20
N SER A 139 7.37 -4.00 -5.30
CA SER A 139 7.33 -5.09 -6.27
C SER A 139 7.31 -4.51 -7.69
N CYS A 140 7.95 -5.21 -8.63
CA CYS A 140 7.85 -4.92 -10.06
C CYS A 140 6.48 -5.33 -10.64
N GLU A 141 5.81 -6.27 -9.98
CA GLU A 141 4.44 -6.71 -10.26
C GLU A 141 3.58 -6.35 -9.04
N PRO A 142 3.10 -5.08 -8.95
CA PRO A 142 2.31 -4.62 -7.81
C PRO A 142 0.85 -5.06 -7.94
N ASN A 143 0.24 -5.43 -6.81
CA ASN A 143 -1.21 -5.65 -6.68
C ASN A 143 -1.96 -4.44 -6.12
N CYS A 144 -1.24 -3.37 -5.78
CA CYS A 144 -1.80 -2.14 -5.22
C CYS A 144 -1.25 -0.91 -5.94
N TYR A 145 -2.01 0.17 -5.93
CA TYR A 145 -1.59 1.47 -6.42
C TYR A 145 -1.86 2.56 -5.38
N SER A 146 -1.10 3.65 -5.44
CA SER A 146 -1.34 4.83 -4.60
C SER A 146 -2.07 5.90 -5.38
N LYS A 147 -2.93 6.65 -4.69
CA LYS A 147 -3.61 7.83 -5.24
C LYS A 147 -3.80 8.88 -4.15
N VAL A 148 -3.61 10.15 -4.52
CA VAL A 148 -3.90 11.28 -3.65
C VAL A 148 -5.41 11.55 -3.68
N VAL A 149 -6.03 11.57 -2.50
CA VAL A 149 -7.45 11.89 -2.32
C VAL A 149 -7.58 13.18 -1.51
N ALA A 150 -8.56 14.00 -1.87
CA ALA A 150 -8.88 15.24 -1.16
C ALA A 150 -9.96 14.96 -0.09
N VAL A 151 -9.56 14.52 1.09
CA VAL A 151 -10.43 14.29 2.25
C VAL A 151 -9.78 14.92 3.47
N ASP A 152 -10.37 15.99 3.99
CA ASP A 152 -9.81 16.80 5.10
C ASP A 152 -8.35 17.24 4.84
N GLY A 153 -8.04 17.56 3.57
CA GLY A 153 -6.68 17.83 3.07
C GLY A 153 -6.28 16.85 1.98
N GLN A 154 -5.02 16.91 1.53
CA GLN A 154 -4.46 15.92 0.62
C GLN A 154 -3.93 14.72 1.40
N LYS A 155 -4.40 13.52 1.06
CA LYS A 155 -4.01 12.26 1.71
C LYS A 155 -3.58 11.25 0.65
N ILE A 156 -2.54 10.47 0.96
CA ILE A 156 -2.12 9.35 0.10
C ILE A 156 -2.85 8.10 0.57
N MET A 157 -3.67 7.53 -0.30
CA MET A 157 -4.38 6.28 -0.07
C MET A 157 -3.82 5.18 -0.97
N ILE A 158 -3.74 3.97 -0.41
CA ILE A 158 -3.40 2.76 -1.15
C ILE A 158 -4.69 2.04 -1.53
N PHE A 159 -4.80 1.66 -2.80
CA PHE A 159 -5.95 0.99 -3.40
C PHE A 159 -5.53 -0.36 -3.98
N ALA A 160 -6.44 -1.34 -3.97
CA ALA A 160 -6.24 -2.63 -4.64
C ALA A 160 -6.37 -2.48 -6.17
N LEU A 161 -5.44 -3.04 -6.94
CA LEU A 161 -5.49 -3.07 -8.42
C LEU A 161 -6.40 -4.20 -8.90
N GLU A 162 -6.15 -5.43 -8.48
CA GLU A 162 -6.85 -6.65 -8.88
C GLU A 162 -6.51 -7.77 -7.87
N THR A 163 -7.43 -8.70 -7.66
CA THR A 163 -7.28 -9.93 -6.86
C THR A 163 -6.76 -11.09 -7.70
#